data_AF-A0A327MEZ0-F1
#
_entry.id   AF-A0A327MEZ0-F1
#
_cell.length_a   1.000
_cell.length_b   1.000
_cell.length_c   1.000
_cell.angle_alpha   90.00
_cell.angle_beta   90.00
_cell.angle_gamma   90.00
#
_symmetry.space_group_name_H-M   'P 1'
#
loop_
_entity.id
_entity.type
_entity.pdbx_description
1 polymer ?
#
loop_
_entity_poly.entity_id
_entity_poly.type
_entity_poly.pdbx_seq_one_letter_code
_entity_poly.pdbx_strand_id
1 'polypeptide(L)'
;MTAAARPRPRPAHRRAVQAGQRVFIVFGGAADQPWLRLLRPGYRHCFAAIADARGWTVLDPLTGRLVAARLEVPASFDLPGFYRRAGFAVTGPFTPGPARWRLLPPLSPFTCVALCRAVLGARAPFALTPWGLFRKLAGDRKNILTVRSVVGKTSLANGRTAP
;
A
#
# COMPACT_ATOMS: atom_id res chain seq x y z
N MET A 1 19.79 11.01 -28.50
CA MET A 1 18.93 10.11 -27.71
C MET A 1 17.91 10.95 -26.96
N THR A 2 16.71 11.11 -27.52
CA THR A 2 15.63 11.92 -26.94
C THR A 2 14.98 11.16 -25.77
N ALA A 3 15.03 11.74 -24.58
CA ALA A 3 14.32 11.24 -23.41
C ALA A 3 12.81 11.22 -23.72
N ALA A 4 12.22 10.02 -23.81
CA ALA A 4 10.79 9.87 -24.00
C ALA A 4 10.05 10.61 -22.89
N ALA A 5 9.26 11.61 -23.27
CA ALA A 5 8.52 12.45 -22.33
C ALA A 5 7.61 11.56 -21.47
N ARG A 6 7.82 11.58 -20.14
CA ARG A 6 6.95 10.86 -19.20
C ARG A 6 5.51 11.30 -19.44
N PRO A 7 4.55 10.38 -19.63
CA PRO A 7 3.16 10.74 -19.84
C PRO A 7 2.67 11.55 -18.64
N ARG A 8 2.06 12.72 -18.92
CA ARG A 8 1.48 13.58 -17.88
C ARG A 8 0.40 12.79 -17.14
N PRO A 9 0.44 12.73 -15.80
CA PRO A 9 -0.60 12.03 -15.04
C PRO A 9 -1.96 12.67 -15.31
N ARG A 10 -2.98 11.84 -15.57
CA ARG A 10 -4.37 12.29 -15.73
C ARG A 10 -4.82 13.10 -14.49
N PRO A 11 -5.71 14.10 -14.63
CA PRO A 11 -6.07 15.03 -13.54
C PRO A 11 -6.46 14.35 -12.21
N ALA A 12 -7.18 13.23 -12.26
CA ALA A 12 -7.56 12.45 -11.08
C ALA A 12 -6.36 11.83 -10.33
N HIS A 13 -5.33 11.38 -11.07
CA HIS A 13 -4.11 10.81 -10.48
C HIS A 13 -3.29 11.89 -9.77
N ARG A 14 -3.27 13.12 -10.32
CA ARG A 14 -2.60 14.26 -9.70
C ARG A 14 -3.24 14.63 -8.35
N ARG A 15 -4.57 14.66 -8.29
CA ARG A 15 -5.31 14.93 -7.04
C ARG A 15 -5.07 13.86 -5.97
N ALA A 16 -5.04 12.58 -6.36
CA ALA A 16 -4.74 11.49 -5.43
C ALA A 16 -3.30 11.59 -4.86
N VAL A 17 -2.32 11.90 -5.70
CA VAL A 17 -0.91 12.10 -5.27
C VAL A 17 -0.78 13.32 -4.35
N GLN A 18 -1.49 14.41 -4.63
CA GLN A 18 -1.49 15.61 -3.80
C GLN A 18 -2.17 15.43 -2.44
N ALA A 19 -3.08 14.46 -2.30
CA ALA A 19 -3.84 14.21 -1.08
C ALA A 19 -3.04 13.53 0.05
N GLY A 20 -1.73 13.26 -0.14
CA GLY A 20 -0.88 12.69 0.91
C GLY A 20 -1.32 11.28 1.34
N GLN A 21 -1.80 10.48 0.37
CA GLN A 21 -2.40 9.18 0.65
C GLN A 21 -1.41 8.23 1.34
N ARG A 22 -1.89 7.56 2.40
CA ARG A 22 -1.20 6.46 3.07
C ARG A 22 -1.96 5.17 2.85
N VAL A 23 -1.28 4.15 2.35
CA VAL A 23 -1.86 2.85 2.04
C VAL A 23 -1.45 1.83 3.09
N PHE A 24 -2.40 1.02 3.48
CA PHE A 24 -2.21 -0.16 4.30
C PHE A 24 -2.72 -1.37 3.53
N ILE A 25 -1.96 -2.47 3.56
CA ILE A 25 -2.43 -3.75 3.01
C ILE A 25 -2.79 -4.65 4.18
N VAL A 26 -4.03 -5.10 4.18
CA VAL A 26 -4.64 -5.94 5.22
C VAL A 26 -4.76 -7.36 4.67
N PHE A 27 -4.38 -8.34 5.47
CA PHE A 27 -4.37 -9.76 5.12
C PHE A 27 -5.25 -10.54 6.09
N GLY A 28 -6.05 -11.47 5.55
CA GLY A 28 -6.96 -12.31 6.33
C GLY A 28 -7.19 -13.69 5.70
N GLY A 29 -7.88 -14.56 6.45
CA GLY A 29 -8.09 -15.96 6.10
C GLY A 29 -9.50 -16.34 5.66
N ALA A 30 -10.50 -15.47 5.84
CA ALA A 30 -11.87 -15.72 5.43
C ALA A 30 -12.00 -15.51 3.92
N ALA A 31 -11.68 -16.54 3.15
CA ALA A 31 -12.00 -16.60 1.74
C ALA A 31 -12.58 -17.98 1.46
N ASP A 32 -13.84 -17.99 0.99
CA ASP A 32 -14.70 -19.18 0.97
C ASP A 32 -14.45 -20.13 -0.20
N GLN A 33 -13.41 -19.91 -1.00
CA GLN A 33 -13.16 -20.74 -2.18
C GLN A 33 -12.30 -21.98 -1.87
N PRO A 34 -12.70 -23.18 -2.31
CA PRO A 34 -12.00 -24.43 -1.99
C PRO A 34 -10.54 -24.47 -2.42
N TRP A 35 -10.19 -23.88 -3.57
CA TRP A 35 -8.81 -23.83 -4.06
C TRP A 35 -7.90 -22.91 -3.22
N LEU A 36 -8.48 -21.95 -2.48
CA LEU A 36 -7.74 -21.10 -1.54
C LEU A 36 -7.30 -21.88 -0.28
N ARG A 37 -7.79 -23.11 -0.07
CA ARG A 37 -7.30 -24.02 0.98
C ARG A 37 -5.84 -24.44 0.75
N LEU A 38 -5.32 -24.35 -0.48
CA LEU A 38 -3.90 -24.57 -0.80
C LEU A 38 -3.02 -23.42 -0.29
N LEU A 39 -3.57 -22.23 -0.06
CA LEU A 39 -2.83 -21.09 0.49
C LEU A 39 -2.71 -21.21 2.01
N ARG A 40 -1.65 -20.59 2.56
CA ARG A 40 -1.37 -20.58 4.01
C ARG A 40 -2.62 -20.12 4.78
N PRO A 41 -3.12 -20.90 5.75
CA PRO A 41 -4.22 -20.50 6.61
C PRO A 41 -3.96 -19.11 7.22
N GLY A 42 -4.99 -18.26 7.25
CA GLY A 42 -4.89 -16.85 7.70
C GLY A 42 -4.41 -15.85 6.65
N TYR A 43 -3.93 -16.29 5.48
CA TYR A 43 -3.44 -15.45 4.39
C TYR A 43 -4.02 -15.88 3.04
N ARG A 44 -5.35 -15.96 3.00
CA ARG A 44 -6.13 -16.37 1.81
C ARG A 44 -6.67 -15.18 1.04
N HIS A 45 -6.74 -14.01 1.67
CA HIS A 45 -7.22 -12.77 1.08
C HIS A 45 -6.38 -11.57 1.51
N CYS A 46 -6.35 -10.55 0.67
CA CYS A 46 -5.81 -9.25 1.03
C CYS A 46 -6.56 -8.11 0.35
N PHE A 47 -6.70 -7.00 1.05
CA PHE A 47 -7.35 -5.79 0.55
C PHE A 47 -6.55 -4.55 0.97
N ALA A 48 -6.84 -3.41 0.35
CA ALA A 48 -6.14 -2.16 0.63
C ALA A 48 -7.05 -1.19 1.40
N ALA A 49 -6.49 -0.56 2.43
CA ALA A 49 -7.10 0.58 3.12
C ALA A 49 -6.24 1.83 2.85
N ILE A 50 -6.89 2.90 2.39
CA ILE A 50 -6.25 4.15 1.99
C ILE A 50 -6.72 5.24 2.93
N ALA A 51 -5.80 5.87 3.65
CA ALA A 51 -6.06 7.08 4.41
C ALA A 51 -5.67 8.31 3.60
N ASP A 52 -6.55 9.31 3.59
CA ASP A 52 -6.28 10.67 3.11
C ASP A 52 -6.79 11.71 4.11
N ALA A 53 -6.61 12.98 3.79
CA ALA A 53 -7.06 14.09 4.64
C ALA A 53 -8.56 14.07 4.98
N ARG A 54 -9.37 13.36 4.20
CA ARG A 54 -10.84 13.32 4.33
C ARG A 54 -11.36 12.01 4.94
N GLY A 55 -10.49 11.04 5.24
CA GLY A 55 -10.89 9.80 5.90
C GLY A 55 -10.29 8.55 5.29
N TRP A 56 -11.04 7.45 5.37
CA TRP A 56 -10.59 6.12 4.97
C TRP A 56 -11.38 5.58 3.78
N THR A 57 -10.68 4.99 2.82
CA THR A 57 -11.27 4.28 1.67
C THR A 57 -10.75 2.85 1.66
N VAL A 58 -11.64 1.87 1.59
CA VAL A 58 -11.31 0.45 1.47
C VAL A 58 -11.52 0.01 0.03
N LEU A 59 -10.51 -0.67 -0.52
CA LEU A 59 -10.56 -1.34 -1.81
C LEU A 59 -10.43 -2.84 -1.58
N ASP A 60 -11.54 -3.55 -1.75
CA ASP A 60 -11.63 -4.99 -1.52
C ASP A 60 -12.09 -5.72 -2.80
N PRO A 61 -11.21 -6.50 -3.45
CA PRO A 61 -11.55 -7.36 -4.56
C PRO A 61 -12.13 -8.67 -4.02
N LEU A 62 -13.46 -8.73 -3.98
CA LEU A 62 -14.21 -9.94 -3.73
C LEU A 62 -14.32 -10.76 -5.02
N THR A 63 -14.57 -12.06 -4.93
CA THR A 63 -14.77 -12.91 -6.11
C THR A 63 -15.80 -12.28 -7.05
N GLY A 64 -15.37 -11.89 -8.25
CA GLY A 64 -16.23 -11.31 -9.29
C GLY A 64 -16.64 -9.85 -9.08
N ARG A 65 -16.21 -9.18 -8.01
CA ARG A 65 -16.59 -7.78 -7.73
C ARG A 65 -15.47 -6.99 -7.04
N LEU A 66 -15.28 -5.74 -7.45
CA LEU A 66 -14.48 -4.79 -6.68
C LEU A 66 -15.40 -3.94 -5.80
N VAL A 67 -15.15 -3.96 -4.49
CA VAL A 67 -15.73 -3.02 -3.53
C VAL A 67 -14.77 -1.85 -3.35
N ALA A 68 -15.27 -0.64 -3.58
CA ALA A 68 -14.58 0.61 -3.27
C ALA A 68 -15.50 1.43 -2.35
N ALA A 69 -15.20 1.43 -1.06
CA ALA A 69 -16.05 2.02 -0.04
C ALA A 69 -15.32 3.12 0.73
N ARG A 70 -15.91 4.31 0.82
CA ARG A 70 -15.51 5.33 1.79
C ARG A 70 -16.13 4.94 3.14
N LEU A 71 -15.31 4.82 4.17
CA LEU A 71 -15.80 4.47 5.49
C LEU A 71 -16.34 5.71 6.20
N GLU A 72 -17.49 5.57 6.86
CA GLU A 72 -18.10 6.59 7.71
C GLU A 72 -17.45 6.64 9.09
N VAL A 73 -16.12 6.76 9.10
CA VAL A 73 -15.32 6.93 10.32
C VAL A 73 -14.43 8.16 10.19
N PRO A 74 -14.13 8.86 11.31
CA PRO A 74 -13.23 10.01 11.27
C PRO A 74 -11.86 9.68 10.67
N ALA A 75 -11.20 10.66 10.04
CA ALA A 75 -9.84 10.48 9.53
C ALA A 75 -8.81 10.13 10.62
N SER A 76 -9.09 10.51 11.87
CA SER A 76 -8.30 10.17 13.06
C SER A 76 -8.50 8.73 13.55
N PHE A 77 -9.50 8.01 13.03
CA PHE A 77 -9.79 6.64 13.45
C PHE A 77 -8.60 5.72 13.14
N ASP A 78 -8.17 4.94 14.14
CA ASP A 78 -7.12 3.93 13.98
C ASP A 78 -7.66 2.66 13.31
N LEU A 79 -7.94 2.78 12.01
CA LEU A 79 -8.40 1.66 11.19
C LEU A 79 -7.38 0.51 11.15
N PRO A 80 -6.05 0.74 11.03
CA PRO A 80 -5.06 -0.33 11.08
C PRO A 80 -5.09 -1.10 12.41
N GLY A 81 -5.22 -0.40 13.55
CA GLY A 81 -5.35 -1.04 14.85
C GLY A 81 -6.67 -1.80 15.02
N PHE A 82 -7.78 -1.26 14.50
CA PHE A 82 -9.05 -1.97 14.46
C PHE A 82 -8.92 -3.33 13.75
N TYR A 83 -8.32 -3.37 12.55
CA TYR A 83 -8.11 -4.62 11.83
C TYR A 83 -7.17 -5.57 12.57
N ARG A 84 -6.11 -5.08 13.22
CA ARG A 84 -5.23 -5.93 14.04
C ARG A 84 -5.97 -6.58 15.20
N ARG A 85 -6.82 -5.82 15.91
CA ARG A 85 -7.65 -6.35 17.01
C ARG A 85 -8.66 -7.38 16.52
N ALA A 86 -9.16 -7.23 15.29
CA ALA A 86 -10.02 -8.20 14.62
C ALA A 86 -9.25 -9.42 14.05
N GLY A 87 -7.95 -9.57 14.35
CA GLY A 87 -7.15 -10.74 13.96
C GLY A 87 -6.53 -10.67 12.56
N PHE A 88 -6.63 -9.53 11.86
CA PHE A 88 -5.99 -9.35 10.56
C PHE A 88 -4.53 -8.93 10.70
N ALA A 89 -3.69 -9.39 9.76
CA ALA A 89 -2.33 -8.88 9.65
C ALA A 89 -2.33 -7.60 8.80
N VAL A 90 -1.72 -6.52 9.30
CA VAL A 90 -1.71 -5.21 8.62
C VAL A 90 -0.28 -4.74 8.36
N THR A 91 0.00 -4.33 7.12
CA THR A 91 1.27 -3.75 6.68
C THR A 91 1.10 -2.32 6.19
N GLY A 92 2.12 -1.48 6.38
CA GLY A 92 2.10 -0.04 6.11
C GLY A 92 2.30 0.81 7.38
N PRO A 93 2.13 2.14 7.30
CA PRO A 93 1.71 2.88 6.12
C PRO A 93 2.75 2.86 4.99
N PHE A 94 2.26 2.83 3.75
CA PHE A 94 3.05 3.00 2.53
C PHE A 94 2.60 4.26 1.81
N THR A 95 3.53 4.96 1.18
CA THR A 95 3.19 6.01 0.21
C THR A 95 3.04 5.36 -1.16
N PRO A 96 1.89 5.50 -1.85
CA PRO A 96 1.71 5.00 -3.21
C PRO A 96 2.86 5.45 -4.11
N GLY A 97 3.50 4.50 -4.79
CA GLY A 97 4.47 4.80 -5.83
C GLY A 97 3.79 5.33 -7.10
N PRO A 98 4.57 5.86 -8.05
CA PRO A 98 4.02 6.21 -9.36
C PRO A 98 3.43 4.96 -10.03
N ALA A 99 2.50 5.17 -10.96
CA ALA A 99 2.00 4.09 -11.80
C ALA A 99 3.16 3.40 -12.53
N ARG A 100 3.11 2.07 -12.65
CA ARG A 100 4.07 1.32 -13.48
C ARG A 100 3.80 1.65 -14.93
N TRP A 101 4.73 2.35 -15.57
CA TRP A 101 4.69 2.51 -17.02
C TRP A 101 4.94 1.15 -17.68
N ARG A 102 4.08 0.79 -18.64
CA ARG A 102 4.22 -0.42 -19.47
C ARG A 102 3.82 -0.04 -20.89
N LEU A 103 4.59 -0.52 -21.86
CA LEU A 103 4.33 -0.30 -23.28
C LEU A 103 3.07 -1.04 -23.74
N LEU A 104 2.82 -2.22 -23.16
CA LEU A 104 1.64 -3.05 -23.42
C LEU A 104 0.77 -3.16 -22.16
N PRO A 105 -0.57 -3.25 -22.31
CA PRO A 105 -1.46 -3.50 -21.19
C PRO A 105 -1.07 -4.83 -20.51
N PRO A 106 -0.95 -4.88 -19.18
CA PRO A 106 -0.62 -6.12 -18.50
C PRO A 106 -1.80 -7.08 -18.62
N LEU A 107 -1.60 -8.19 -19.33
CA LEU A 107 -2.47 -9.36 -19.19
C LEU A 107 -2.19 -9.99 -17.82
N SER A 108 -2.93 -9.53 -16.81
CA SER A 108 -2.87 -10.06 -15.46
C SER A 108 -4.28 -10.44 -15.03
N PRO A 109 -4.48 -11.61 -14.41
CA PRO A 109 -5.75 -11.92 -13.79
C PRO A 109 -6.07 -10.86 -12.72
N PHE A 110 -7.33 -10.46 -12.65
CA PHE A 110 -7.80 -9.52 -11.64
C PHE A 110 -7.92 -10.25 -10.30
N THR A 111 -6.84 -10.21 -9.52
CA THR A 111 -6.74 -10.90 -8.22
C THR A 111 -6.54 -9.89 -7.08
N CYS A 112 -6.82 -10.33 -5.86
CA CYS A 112 -6.61 -9.52 -4.67
C CYS A 112 -5.18 -9.01 -4.48
N VAL A 113 -4.21 -9.85 -4.83
CA VAL A 113 -2.79 -9.52 -4.84
C VAL A 113 -2.46 -8.52 -5.95
N ALA A 114 -3.02 -8.70 -7.16
CA ALA A 114 -2.80 -7.79 -8.27
C ALA A 114 -3.34 -6.38 -7.98
N LEU A 115 -4.53 -6.28 -7.37
CA LEU A 115 -5.10 -5.00 -6.92
C LEU A 115 -4.19 -4.34 -5.89
N CYS A 116 -3.81 -5.04 -4.82
CA CYS A 116 -2.95 -4.47 -3.78
C CYS A 116 -1.60 -3.99 -4.34
N ARG A 117 -1.01 -4.74 -5.28
CA ARG A 117 0.22 -4.32 -5.97
C ARG A 117 0.02 -3.11 -6.87
N ALA A 118 -1.14 -3.00 -7.53
CA ALA A 118 -1.48 -1.83 -8.34
C ALA A 118 -1.65 -0.57 -7.47
N VAL A 119 -2.29 -0.69 -6.31
CA VAL A 119 -2.44 0.40 -5.33
C VAL A 119 -1.07 0.88 -4.80
N LEU A 120 -0.15 -0.05 -4.52
CA LEU A 120 1.22 0.28 -4.10
C LEU A 120 2.09 0.88 -5.23
N GLY A 121 1.77 0.60 -6.49
CA GLY A 121 2.43 1.19 -7.67
C GLY A 121 3.77 0.55 -8.04
N ALA A 122 4.66 1.34 -8.65
CA ALA A 122 5.90 0.86 -9.26
C ALA A 122 6.97 0.29 -8.34
N ARG A 123 6.79 0.44 -7.04
CA ARG A 123 7.68 -0.14 -6.02
C ARG A 123 7.10 -1.38 -5.36
N ALA A 124 5.88 -1.80 -5.73
CA ALA A 124 5.25 -2.97 -5.15
C ALA A 124 6.06 -4.25 -5.47
N PRO A 125 6.41 -5.08 -4.47
CA PRO A 125 7.13 -6.32 -4.73
C PRO A 125 6.30 -7.26 -5.60
N PHE A 126 6.96 -8.08 -6.43
CA PHE A 126 6.28 -9.10 -7.19
C PHE A 126 5.80 -10.23 -6.26
N ALA A 127 4.51 -10.53 -6.26
CA ALA A 127 3.91 -11.64 -5.52
C ALA A 127 2.67 -12.15 -6.25
N LEU A 128 2.42 -13.46 -6.13
CA LEU A 128 1.25 -14.14 -6.70
C LEU A 128 0.25 -14.58 -5.62
N THR A 129 0.67 -14.65 -4.36
CA THR A 129 -0.18 -15.07 -3.23
C THR A 129 -0.18 -14.01 -2.13
N PRO A 130 -1.26 -13.91 -1.32
CA PRO A 130 -1.32 -12.97 -0.21
C PRO A 130 -0.18 -13.19 0.79
N TRP A 131 0.15 -14.45 1.11
CA TRP A 131 1.31 -14.77 1.96
C TRP A 131 2.64 -14.30 1.37
N GLY A 132 2.84 -14.50 0.06
CA GLY A 132 4.04 -14.02 -0.63
C GLY A 132 4.17 -12.51 -0.58
N LEU A 133 3.06 -11.79 -0.76
CA LEU A 133 3.03 -10.34 -0.65
C LEU A 133 3.32 -9.89 0.79
N PHE A 134 2.66 -10.50 1.78
CA PHE A 134 2.87 -10.20 3.20
C PHE A 134 4.33 -10.34 3.61
N ARG A 135 4.99 -11.46 3.27
CA ARG A 135 6.40 -11.68 3.63
C ARG A 135 7.32 -10.60 3.08
N LYS A 136 7.13 -10.21 1.82
CA LYS A 136 7.96 -9.19 1.18
C LYS A 136 7.74 -7.81 1.82
N LEU A 137 6.48 -7.43 2.02
CA LEU A 137 6.14 -6.16 2.67
C LEU A 137 6.54 -6.09 4.15
N ALA A 138 6.47 -7.22 4.87
CA ALA A 138 6.90 -7.31 6.27
C ALA A 138 8.43 -7.27 6.40
N GLY A 139 9.16 -7.87 5.45
CA GLY A 139 10.61 -7.79 5.36
C GLY A 139 11.10 -6.38 5.06
N ASP A 140 10.46 -5.68 4.12
CA ASP A 140 10.80 -4.29 3.75
C ASP A 140 10.61 -3.31 4.92
N ARG A 141 9.69 -3.60 5.85
CA ARG A 141 9.50 -2.79 7.06
C ARG A 141 10.74 -2.78 7.98
N LYS A 142 11.50 -3.87 8.02
CA LYS A 142 12.76 -3.92 8.78
C LYS A 142 13.80 -2.98 8.16
N ASN A 143 13.87 -2.93 6.83
CA ASN A 143 14.81 -2.08 6.10
C ASN A 143 14.46 -0.58 6.21
N ILE A 144 13.17 -0.22 6.26
CA ILE A 144 12.73 1.18 6.39
C ILE A 144 13.04 1.78 7.78
N LEU A 145 13.04 0.97 8.84
CA LEU A 145 13.42 1.42 10.19
C LEU A 145 14.93 1.64 10.30
N THR A 146 15.74 0.84 9.60
CA THR A 146 17.21 1.02 9.58
C THR A 146 17.64 2.30 8.85
N VAL A 147 16.93 2.70 7.79
CA VAL A 147 17.27 3.92 7.02
C VAL A 147 16.84 5.22 7.76
N ARG A 148 15.79 5.20 8.59
CA ARG A 148 15.37 6.40 9.36
C ARG A 148 16.30 6.76 10.52
N SER A 149 17.21 5.89 10.94
CA SER A 149 18.12 6.17 12.06
C SER A 149 19.38 6.97 11.68
N VAL A 150 19.63 7.19 10.38
CA VAL A 150 20.83 7.94 9.92
C VAL A 150 20.57 9.45 9.79
N VAL A 151 19.32 9.89 9.68
CA VAL A 151 18.94 11.31 9.49
C VAL A 151 18.61 12.00 10.82
N GLY A 152 19.39 11.72 11.87
CA GLY A 152 19.16 12.28 13.21
C GLY A 152 20.41 12.87 13.88
N LYS A 153 21.56 12.89 13.21
CA LYS A 153 22.85 13.28 13.81
C LYS A 153 23.60 14.31 12.95
N THR A 154 22.92 15.36 12.49
CA THR A 154 23.63 16.51 11.87
C THR A 154 22.86 17.82 12.01
N SER A 155 22.54 18.24 13.23
CA SER A 155 22.29 19.66 13.50
C SER A 155 22.34 19.92 15.00
N LEU A 156 23.53 20.21 15.53
CA LEU A 156 23.78 20.86 16.83
C LEU A 156 25.29 21.14 16.95
N ALA A 157 25.76 22.08 16.13
CA ALA A 157 26.98 22.87 16.25
C ALA A 157 26.93 23.82 15.03
N ASN A 158 27.02 25.13 15.10
CA ASN A 158 27.73 25.95 16.06
C ASN A 158 27.14 27.38 15.92
N GLY A 159 26.57 27.92 16.99
CA GLY A 159 26.20 29.34 17.09
C GLY A 159 27.20 30.03 18.02
N ARG A 160 27.99 30.95 17.47
CA ARG A 160 28.69 32.05 18.18
C ARG A 160 28.79 33.21 17.18
N THR A 161 27.93 34.23 17.26
CA THR A 161 28.09 35.50 17.99
C THR A 161 29.37 36.27 17.58
N ALA A 162 29.18 37.28 16.73
CA ALA A 162 30.03 38.47 16.65
C ALA A 162 29.16 39.67 17.08
N PRO A 163 29.76 40.66 17.75
CA PRO A 163 29.93 41.95 17.08
C PRO A 163 31.39 42.28 16.80
#